data_AF-A0AAJ1K8L8-F1
#
_entry.id   AF-A0AAJ1K8L8-F1
#
_cell.length_a   1.000
_cell.length_b   1.000
_cell.length_c   1.000
_cell.angle_alpha   90.00
_cell.angle_beta   90.00
_cell.angle_gamma   90.00
#
_symmetry.space_group_name_H-M   'P 1'
#
loop_
_entity.id
_entity.type
_entity.pdbx_description
1 polymer ?
#
loop_
_entity_poly.entity_id
_entity_poly.type
_entity_poly.pdbx_seq_one_letter_code
_entity_poly.pdbx_strand_id
1 'polypeptide(L)'
;MNLRHFENAARQSWWLVHIEAWRQSGLDRTNYCRQHGLWKCTFDRWLKYLAGKEAARKHVEYQAELRRQKKLEAQEKRRLKRVRLRFSVSTNMRHRGLQV
;
A
#
# COMPACT_ATOMS: atom_id res chain seq x y z
N MET A 1 10.92 -6.12 -21.93
CA MET A 1 10.90 -7.45 -21.26
C MET A 1 9.63 -8.18 -21.69
N ASN A 2 9.71 -9.43 -22.16
CA ASN A 2 8.52 -10.19 -22.52
C ASN A 2 7.81 -10.68 -21.24
N LEU A 3 6.69 -10.04 -20.90
CA LEU A 3 5.96 -10.28 -19.65
C LEU A 3 5.28 -11.65 -19.60
N ARG A 4 5.01 -12.27 -20.75
CA ARG A 4 4.39 -13.60 -20.85
C ARG A 4 5.22 -14.69 -20.17
N HIS A 5 6.54 -14.55 -20.15
CA HIS A 5 7.43 -15.51 -19.47
C HIS A 5 7.20 -15.55 -17.96
N PHE A 6 6.73 -14.44 -17.38
CA PHE A 6 6.50 -14.32 -15.95
C PHE A 6 5.09 -14.71 -15.54
N GLU A 7 4.15 -14.95 -16.47
CA GLU A 7 2.75 -15.24 -16.17
C GLU A 7 2.52 -16.66 -15.59
N ASN A 8 3.49 -17.55 -15.72
CA ASN A 8 3.37 -18.91 -15.18
C ASN A 8 3.37 -18.90 -13.64
N ALA A 9 2.23 -19.21 -13.04
CA ALA A 9 2.02 -19.18 -11.59
C ALA A 9 2.90 -20.16 -10.82
N ALA A 10 3.09 -21.39 -11.31
CA ALA A 10 3.96 -22.37 -10.67
C ALA A 10 5.42 -21.87 -10.63
N ARG A 11 5.87 -21.27 -11.73
CA ARG A 11 7.21 -20.68 -11.83
C ARG A 11 7.34 -19.44 -10.93
N GLN A 12 6.31 -18.59 -10.85
CA GLN A 12 6.28 -17.47 -9.90
C GLN A 12 6.45 -17.95 -8.46
N SER A 13 5.64 -18.92 -8.02
CA SER A 13 5.72 -19.46 -6.65
C SER A 13 7.08 -20.08 -6.35
N TRP A 14 7.64 -20.84 -7.28
CA TRP A 14 8.97 -21.43 -7.11
C TRP A 14 10.07 -20.36 -6.95
N TRP A 15 10.06 -19.31 -7.77
CA TRP A 15 11.01 -18.20 -7.64
C TRP A 15 10.81 -17.37 -6.38
N LEU A 16 9.56 -17.21 -5.91
CA LEU A 16 9.27 -16.55 -4.65
C LEU A 16 9.92 -17.29 -3.48
N VAL A 17 9.77 -18.62 -3.41
CA VAL A 17 10.42 -19.43 -2.37
C VAL A 17 11.94 -19.25 -2.41
N HIS A 18 12.55 -19.27 -3.60
CA HIS A 18 14.00 -19.07 -3.70
C HIS A 18 14.45 -17.67 -3.31
N ILE A 19 13.68 -16.63 -3.60
CA ILE A 19 14.00 -15.26 -3.20
C ILE A 19 13.85 -15.08 -1.69
N GLU A 20 12.83 -15.67 -1.09
CA GLU A 20 12.63 -15.63 0.36
C GLU A 20 13.73 -16.40 1.09
N ALA A 21 14.04 -17.62 0.65
CA ALA A 21 15.15 -18.40 1.18
C ALA A 21 16.49 -17.66 1.02
N TRP A 22 16.72 -17.00 -0.12
CA TRP A 22 17.90 -16.15 -0.31
C TRP A 22 17.94 -14.98 0.68
N ARG A 23 16.83 -14.25 0.83
CA ARG A 23 16.73 -13.12 1.77
C ARG A 23 16.99 -13.56 3.22
N GLN A 24 16.52 -14.74 3.60
CA GLN A 24 16.74 -15.32 4.93
C GLN A 24 18.18 -15.85 5.13
N SER A 25 18.80 -16.35 4.06
CA SER A 25 20.16 -16.91 4.12
C SER A 25 21.24 -15.86 4.41
N GLY A 26 20.98 -14.58 4.13
CA GLY A 26 21.97 -13.50 4.25
C GLY A 26 23.15 -13.59 3.26
N LEU A 27 23.13 -14.57 2.35
CA LEU A 27 24.16 -14.76 1.34
C LEU A 27 24.07 -13.69 0.26
N ASP A 28 25.20 -13.43 -0.42
CA ASP A 28 25.14 -12.70 -1.67
C ASP A 28 24.41 -13.54 -2.76
N ARG A 29 23.88 -12.84 -3.76
CA ARG A 29 23.12 -13.48 -4.85
C ARG A 29 23.94 -14.51 -5.62
N THR A 30 25.24 -14.25 -5.81
CA THR A 30 26.12 -15.09 -6.62
C THR A 30 26.38 -16.42 -5.90
N ASN A 31 26.70 -16.37 -4.62
CA ASN A 31 26.94 -17.51 -3.76
C ASN A 31 25.67 -18.33 -3.57
N TYR A 32 24.53 -17.69 -3.32
CA TYR A 32 23.25 -18.39 -3.28
C TYR A 32 22.93 -19.11 -4.59
N CYS A 33 23.11 -18.43 -5.73
CA CYS A 33 22.88 -19.06 -7.03
C CYS A 33 23.82 -20.24 -7.28
N ARG A 34 25.11 -20.12 -6.92
CA ARG A 34 26.08 -21.21 -7.06
C ARG A 34 25.73 -22.41 -6.19
N GLN A 35 25.36 -22.19 -4.92
CA GLN A 35 25.01 -23.26 -3.98
C GLN A 35 23.74 -24.01 -4.39
N HIS A 36 22.76 -23.31 -4.95
CA HIS A 36 21.46 -23.88 -5.32
C HIS A 36 21.32 -24.22 -6.82
N GLY A 37 22.41 -24.16 -7.59
CA GLY A 37 22.40 -24.51 -9.02
C GLY A 37 21.54 -23.55 -9.89
N LEU A 38 21.37 -22.31 -9.46
CA LEU A 38 20.55 -21.32 -10.13
C LEU A 38 21.38 -20.46 -11.10
N TRP A 39 20.73 -20.07 -12.19
CA TRP A 39 21.30 -19.11 -13.13
C TRP A 39 21.12 -17.68 -12.62
N LYS A 40 22.22 -17.01 -12.30
CA LYS A 40 22.22 -15.64 -11.74
C LYS A 40 21.43 -14.65 -12.59
N CYS A 41 21.57 -14.71 -13.92
CA CYS A 41 20.86 -13.81 -14.83
C CYS A 41 19.33 -14.01 -14.78
N THR A 42 18.88 -15.25 -14.62
CA THR A 42 17.46 -15.59 -14.46
C THR A 42 16.98 -15.15 -13.09
N PHE A 43 17.74 -15.43 -12.03
CA PHE A 43 17.45 -14.97 -10.67
C PHE A 43 17.28 -13.44 -10.62
N ASP A 44 18.21 -12.68 -11.22
CA ASP A 44 18.17 -11.21 -11.24
C ASP A 44 16.93 -10.68 -12.00
N ARG A 45 16.49 -11.36 -13.07
CA ARG A 45 15.26 -11.00 -13.79
C ARG A 45 14.01 -11.24 -12.95
N TRP A 46 13.91 -12.40 -12.30
CA TRP A 46 12.80 -12.74 -11.42
C TRP A 46 12.74 -11.85 -10.18
N LEU A 47 13.89 -11.52 -9.60
CA LEU A 47 13.99 -10.60 -8.49
C LEU A 47 13.45 -9.21 -8.85
N LYS A 48 13.84 -8.66 -10.01
CA LYS A 48 13.33 -7.36 -10.48
C LYS A 48 11.83 -7.39 -10.73
N TYR A 49 11.32 -8.45 -11.37
CA TYR A 49 9.90 -8.60 -11.66
C TYR A 49 9.07 -8.67 -10.36
N LEU A 50 9.47 -9.53 -9.43
CA LEU A 50 8.74 -9.74 -8.18
C LEU A 50 8.83 -8.51 -7.26
N ALA A 51 10.00 -7.87 -7.16
CA ALA A 51 10.15 -6.61 -6.43
C ALA A 51 9.25 -5.50 -7.01
N GLY A 52 9.12 -5.42 -8.33
CA GLY A 52 8.20 -4.49 -8.99
C GLY A 52 6.73 -4.77 -8.64
N LYS A 53 6.32 -6.04 -8.62
CA LYS A 53 4.97 -6.46 -8.22
C LYS A 53 4.70 -6.17 -6.74
N GLU A 54 5.67 -6.43 -5.86
CA GLU A 54 5.60 -6.08 -4.44
C GLU A 54 5.44 -4.57 -4.24
N ALA A 55 6.24 -3.75 -4.92
CA ALA A 55 6.15 -2.29 -4.85
C ALA A 55 4.81 -1.76 -5.36
N ALA A 56 4.30 -2.31 -6.47
CA ALA A 56 3.00 -1.95 -7.00
C ALA A 56 1.86 -2.26 -6.01
N ARG A 57 1.88 -3.44 -5.36
CA ARG A 57 0.92 -3.79 -4.31
C ARG A 57 0.95 -2.80 -3.14
N LYS A 58 2.14 -2.54 -2.59
CA LYS A 58 2.32 -1.58 -1.49
C LYS A 58 1.85 -0.18 -1.87
N HIS A 59 2.10 0.26 -3.11
CA HIS A 59 1.62 1.55 -3.60
C HIS A 59 0.09 1.61 -3.66
N VAL A 60 -0.58 0.55 -4.14
CA VAL A 60 -2.04 0.48 -4.17
C VAL A 60 -2.63 0.52 -2.74
N GLU A 61 -2.05 -0.25 -1.81
CA GLU A 61 -2.44 -0.25 -0.40
C GLU A 61 -2.29 1.14 0.23
N TYR A 62 -1.13 1.78 0.01
CA TYR A 62 -0.87 3.14 0.48
C TYR A 62 -1.89 4.15 -0.06
N GLN A 63 -2.21 4.08 -1.36
CA GLN A 63 -3.22 4.94 -1.97
C GLN A 63 -4.62 4.67 -1.41
N ALA A 64 -4.96 3.41 -1.11
CA ALA A 64 -6.22 3.06 -0.46
C ALA A 64 -6.32 3.64 0.95
N GLU A 65 -5.24 3.59 1.73
CA GLU A 65 -5.18 4.15 3.08
C GLU A 65 -5.31 5.66 3.07
N LEU A 66 -4.62 6.35 2.15
CA LEU A 66 -4.78 7.79 1.96
C LEU A 66 -6.23 8.17 1.62
N ARG A 67 -6.92 7.37 0.80
CA ARG A 67 -8.34 7.60 0.48
C ARG A 67 -9.23 7.41 1.70
N ARG A 68 -8.96 6.40 2.54
CA ARG A 68 -9.68 6.17 3.81
C ARG A 68 -9.52 7.35 4.75
N GLN A 69 -8.28 7.82 4.93
CA GLN A 69 -7.99 8.96 5.80
C GLN A 69 -8.71 10.23 5.34
N LYS A 70 -8.65 10.56 4.04
CA LYS A 70 -9.37 11.70 3.47
C LYS A 70 -10.88 11.62 3.68
N LYS A 71 -11.46 10.42 3.61
CA LYS A 71 -12.89 10.20 3.86
C LYS A 71 -13.26 10.48 5.32
N LEU A 72 -12.48 9.98 6.28
CA LEU A 72 -12.69 10.21 7.70
C LEU A 72 -12.59 11.70 8.03
N GLU A 73 -11.55 12.37 7.53
CA GLU A 73 -11.36 13.81 7.70
C GLU A 73 -12.53 14.62 7.12
N ALA A 74 -13.00 14.26 5.92
CA ALA A 74 -14.15 14.92 5.31
C ALA A 74 -15.44 14.71 6.11
N GLN A 75 -15.65 13.53 6.68
CA GLN A 75 -16.79 13.23 7.55
C GLN A 75 -16.71 14.04 8.86
N GLU A 76 -15.54 14.13 9.47
CA GLU A 76 -15.32 14.93 10.66
C GLU A 76 -15.56 16.42 10.40
N LYS A 77 -15.01 16.97 9.31
CA LYS A 77 -15.27 18.36 8.90
C LYS A 77 -16.76 18.63 8.71
N ARG A 78 -17.50 17.69 8.08
CA ARG A 78 -18.97 17.78 7.95
C ARG A 78 -19.67 17.76 9.30
N ARG A 79 -19.25 16.89 10.23
CA ARG A 79 -19.78 16.82 11.60
C ARG A 79 -19.56 18.13 12.34
N LEU A 80 -18.33 18.63 12.37
CA LEU A 80 -17.98 19.89 13.02
C LEU A 80 -18.74 21.08 12.43
N LYS A 81 -18.91 21.13 11.10
CA LYS A 81 -19.73 22.15 10.45
C LYS A 81 -21.19 22.11 10.92
N ARG A 82 -21.81 20.93 11.01
CA ARG A 82 -23.18 20.77 11.53
C ARG A 82 -23.31 21.21 12.98
N VAL A 83 -22.35 20.81 13.81
CA VAL A 83 -22.31 21.21 15.23
C VAL A 83 -22.21 22.73 15.36
N ARG A 84 -21.29 23.38 14.62
CA ARG A 84 -21.16 24.84 14.60
C ARG A 84 -22.45 25.54 14.16
N LEU A 85 -23.09 25.07 13.09
CA LEU A 85 -24.36 25.63 12.61
C LEU A 85 -25.49 25.51 13.66
N ARG A 86 -25.56 24.37 14.37
CA ARG A 86 -26.54 24.19 15.46
C ARG A 86 -26.30 25.19 16.59
N PHE A 87 -25.05 25.40 16.97
CA PHE A 87 -24.70 26.37 18.01
C PHE A 87 -24.95 27.82 17.58
N SER A 88 -24.68 28.19 16.32
CA SER A 88 -24.98 29.55 15.82
C SER A 88 -26.48 29.85 15.72
N VAL A 89 -27.31 28.83 15.44
CA VAL A 89 -28.77 28.98 15.49
C VAL A 89 -29.25 29.19 16.94
N SER A 90 -28.65 28.51 17.91
CA SER A 90 -29.00 28.64 19.33
C SER A 90 -28.61 29.99 19.93
N THR A 91 -27.46 30.57 19.56
CA THR A 91 -27.08 31.92 20.01
C THR A 91 -28.00 33.00 19.44
N ASN A 92 -28.43 32.85 18.19
CA ASN A 92 -29.35 33.80 17.55
C ASN A 92 -30.74 33.80 18.20
N MET A 93 -31.22 32.65 18.71
CA MET A 93 -32.46 32.58 19.48
C MET A 93 -32.35 33.25 20.87
N ARG A 94 -31.19 33.19 21.53
CA ARG A 94 -30.98 33.86 22.83
C ARG A 94 -30.89 35.37 22.71
N HIS A 95 -30.31 35.89 21.62
CA HIS A 95 -30.18 37.33 21.40
C HIS A 95 -31.53 38.02 21.11
N ARG A 96 -32.49 37.33 20.47
CA ARG A 96 -33.84 37.87 20.25
C ARG A 96 -34.71 37.90 21.52
N GLY A 97 -34.40 37.09 22.53
CA GLY A 97 -35.14 37.04 23.80
C GLY A 97 -34.75 38.12 24.81
N LEU A 98 -33.74 38.94 24.51
CA LEU A 98 -33.25 40.03 25.37
C LEU A 98 -33.63 41.43 24.85
N GLN A 99 -34.48 41.50 23.82
CA GLN A 99 -35.15 42.74 23.39
C GLN A 99 -36.57 42.74 23.97
N VAL A 100 -36.71 43.05 25.25
CA VAL A 100 -37.98 43.46 25.89
C VAL A 100 -37.66 44.62 26.81
#